data_AF-A0A0F2LMB0-F1
#
_entry.id   AF-A0A0F2LMB0-F1
#
_cell.length_a   1.000
_cell.length_b   1.000
_cell.length_c   1.000
_cell.angle_alpha   90.00
_cell.angle_beta   90.00
_cell.angle_gamma   90.00
#
_symmetry.space_group_name_H-M   'P 1'
#
loop_
_entity.id
_entity.type
_entity.pdbx_description
1 polymer ?
#
loop_
_entity_poly.entity_id
_entity_poly.type
_entity_poly.pdbx_seq_one_letter_code
_entity_poly.pdbx_strand_id
1 'polypeptide(L)'
;KSLNQIFGTNFNLLLSKNIDKMLETSEALLNREVVDRMKCLIEIEKDILVKLNDNSITQLKLKLVRDLNLIDLDNVTFYEVNQLVAATREINKVIDSEVTKISSIGTNGILPPFLVEKILNARNKLQKSLESAKSLYDKFSEFLASIDEVNEVLDILSKKEALRDLFGLIESNSQQIISTLSKDSCISVSDMGIDESFSPYVIYWLQSKGLNVRKVKSSICLS
;
A
#
# COMPACT_ATOMS: atom_id res chain seq x y z
N LYS A 1 -6.83 21.92 11.64
CA LYS A 1 -5.76 21.62 10.67
C LYS A 1 -6.24 22.09 9.30
N SER A 2 -5.55 23.07 8.68
CA SER A 2 -5.99 23.86 7.50
C SER A 2 -5.68 23.15 6.17
N LEU A 3 -6.31 23.59 5.07
CA LEU A 3 -6.03 23.16 3.67
C LEU A 3 -4.52 23.17 3.34
N ASN A 4 -3.74 24.04 3.99
CA ASN A 4 -2.30 24.11 3.83
C ASN A 4 -1.58 22.81 4.16
N GLN A 5 -2.06 22.09 5.18
CA GLN A 5 -1.46 20.82 5.58
C GLN A 5 -1.84 19.70 4.62
N ILE A 6 -2.95 19.84 3.90
CA ILE A 6 -3.40 18.87 2.90
C ILE A 6 -2.59 19.02 1.62
N PHE A 7 -2.49 20.24 1.10
CA PHE A 7 -1.91 20.51 -0.23
C PHE A 7 -0.49 21.12 -0.21
N GLY A 8 0.13 21.30 0.97
CA GLY A 8 1.48 21.86 1.09
C GLY A 8 1.62 23.32 0.62
N THR A 9 0.50 24.00 0.37
CA THR A 9 0.46 25.37 -0.16
C THR A 9 0.04 26.33 0.97
N ASN A 10 0.62 27.52 1.04
CA ASN A 10 0.35 28.44 2.14
C ASN A 10 -0.98 29.20 1.96
N PHE A 11 -2.14 28.53 2.10
CA PHE A 11 -3.44 29.21 2.12
C PHE A 11 -3.65 30.09 3.37
N ASN A 12 -2.71 30.16 4.32
CA ASN A 12 -2.82 31.09 5.46
C ASN A 12 -2.61 32.55 5.03
N LEU A 13 -1.98 32.82 3.88
CA LEU A 13 -2.00 34.14 3.26
C LEU A 13 -3.41 34.52 2.78
N LEU A 14 -4.23 33.53 2.41
CA LEU A 14 -5.62 33.67 1.94
C LEU A 14 -6.67 33.64 3.07
N LEU A 15 -6.36 33.10 4.26
CA LEU A 15 -7.39 32.68 5.25
C LEU A 15 -7.39 33.39 6.62
N SER A 16 -6.67 34.50 6.81
CA SER A 16 -6.66 35.19 8.12
C SER A 16 -7.70 36.30 8.28
N LYS A 17 -8.73 36.02 9.11
CA LYS A 17 -9.68 36.91 9.83
C LYS A 17 -9.96 38.30 9.24
N ASN A 18 -10.94 38.39 8.33
CA ASN A 18 -11.83 39.55 8.10
C ASN A 18 -12.95 39.14 7.11
N ILE A 19 -14.09 39.83 7.14
CA ILE A 19 -15.25 39.57 6.25
C ILE A 19 -14.87 39.74 4.76
N ASP A 20 -13.99 40.69 4.44
CA ASP A 20 -13.46 40.88 3.08
C ASP A 20 -12.64 39.66 2.59
N LYS A 21 -12.05 38.89 3.51
CA LYS A 21 -11.32 37.65 3.21
C LYS A 21 -12.21 36.42 3.08
N MET A 22 -13.44 36.44 3.58
CA MET A 22 -14.42 35.38 3.26
C MET A 22 -14.78 35.40 1.78
N LEU A 23 -14.86 36.61 1.19
CA LEU A 23 -15.00 36.78 -0.26
C LEU A 23 -13.75 36.27 -0.99
N GLU A 24 -12.54 36.66 -0.59
CA GLU A 24 -11.29 36.10 -1.18
C GLU A 24 -11.17 34.58 -1.00
N THR A 25 -11.64 34.02 0.11
CA THR A 25 -11.68 32.56 0.35
C THR A 25 -12.70 31.89 -0.54
N SER A 26 -13.88 32.49 -0.75
CA SER A 26 -14.88 31.99 -1.69
C SER A 26 -14.37 32.06 -3.13
N GLU A 27 -13.65 33.11 -3.50
CA GLU A 27 -12.99 33.24 -4.81
C GLU A 27 -11.86 32.23 -4.98
N ALA A 28 -11.07 31.96 -3.93
CA ALA A 28 -10.04 30.93 -3.94
C ALA A 28 -10.60 29.50 -3.99
N LEU A 29 -11.77 29.25 -3.41
CA LEU A 29 -12.50 27.98 -3.52
C LEU A 29 -13.12 27.78 -4.90
N LEU A 30 -13.41 28.87 -5.61
CA LEU A 30 -13.81 28.90 -7.01
C LEU A 30 -12.61 28.90 -7.97
N ASN A 31 -11.37 28.98 -7.46
CA ASN A 31 -10.19 28.88 -8.30
C ASN A 31 -10.08 27.46 -8.84
N ARG A 32 -10.19 27.34 -10.16
CA ARG A 32 -10.13 26.08 -10.89
C ARG A 32 -8.92 25.23 -10.53
N GLU A 33 -7.75 25.83 -10.29
CA GLU A 33 -6.54 25.10 -9.90
C GLU A 33 -6.68 24.41 -8.53
N VAL A 34 -7.38 25.05 -7.58
CA VAL A 34 -7.63 24.48 -6.25
C VAL A 34 -8.62 23.31 -6.35
N VAL A 35 -9.69 23.50 -7.12
CA VAL A 35 -10.69 22.45 -7.38
C VAL A 35 -10.06 21.25 -8.08
N ASP A 36 -9.23 21.48 -9.11
CA ASP A 36 -8.52 20.42 -9.83
C ASP A 36 -7.59 19.63 -8.90
N ARG A 37 -6.86 20.31 -8.00
CA ARG A 37 -6.05 19.63 -6.97
C ARG A 37 -6.87 18.83 -5.98
N MET A 38 -8.05 19.32 -5.57
CA MET A 38 -8.98 18.56 -4.73
C MET A 38 -9.48 17.31 -5.45
N LYS A 39 -9.85 17.43 -6.73
CA LYS A 39 -10.24 16.29 -7.58
C LYS A 39 -9.11 15.26 -7.67
N CYS A 40 -7.87 15.69 -7.94
CA CYS A 40 -6.71 14.79 -7.96
C CYS A 40 -6.48 14.08 -6.62
N LEU A 41 -6.60 14.79 -5.49
CA LEU A 41 -6.46 14.18 -4.17
C LEU A 41 -7.51 13.09 -3.94
N ILE A 42 -8.77 13.38 -4.26
CA ILE A 42 -9.87 12.41 -4.13
C ILE A 42 -9.58 11.15 -4.95
N GLU A 43 -9.07 11.29 -6.18
CA GLU A 43 -8.75 10.14 -7.02
C GLU A 43 -7.60 9.31 -6.44
N ILE A 44 -6.53 9.95 -5.93
CA ILE A 44 -5.44 9.25 -5.23
C ILE A 44 -5.97 8.51 -4.00
N GLU A 45 -6.82 9.17 -3.21
CA GLU A 45 -7.43 8.59 -2.02
C GLU A 45 -8.30 7.37 -2.34
N LYS A 46 -9.14 7.45 -3.38
CA LYS A 46 -9.93 6.32 -3.87
C LYS A 46 -9.04 5.17 -4.33
N ASP A 47 -8.00 5.48 -5.09
CA ASP A 47 -7.05 4.49 -5.60
C ASP A 47 -6.36 3.75 -4.45
N ILE A 48 -5.94 4.46 -3.41
CA ILE A 48 -5.39 3.83 -2.19
C ILE A 48 -6.41 2.88 -1.57
N LEU A 49 -7.65 3.32 -1.37
CA LEU A 49 -8.68 2.51 -0.73
C LEU A 49 -9.08 1.27 -1.55
N VAL A 50 -9.03 1.37 -2.89
CA VAL A 50 -9.36 0.25 -3.79
C VAL A 50 -8.20 -0.73 -3.86
N LYS A 51 -6.96 -0.24 -4.01
CA LYS A 51 -5.77 -1.08 -4.23
C LYS A 51 -5.20 -1.67 -2.95
N LEU A 52 -5.42 -1.06 -1.79
CA LEU A 52 -4.92 -1.57 -0.51
C LEU A 52 -5.60 -2.89 -0.13
N ASN A 53 -4.84 -3.98 -0.12
CA ASN A 53 -5.30 -5.34 0.12
C ASN A 53 -5.26 -5.74 1.60
N ASP A 54 -5.91 -4.95 2.46
CA ASP A 54 -6.19 -5.34 3.85
C ASP A 54 -7.68 -5.68 4.03
N ASN A 55 -7.95 -6.97 4.21
CA ASN A 55 -9.29 -7.50 4.41
C ASN A 55 -9.91 -7.09 5.77
N SER A 56 -9.08 -6.81 6.78
CA SER A 56 -9.53 -6.45 8.13
C SER A 56 -10.28 -5.12 8.18
N ILE A 57 -10.03 -4.24 7.20
CA ILE A 57 -10.62 -2.90 7.11
C ILE A 57 -11.61 -2.74 5.94
N THR A 58 -12.06 -3.84 5.31
CA THR A 58 -12.92 -3.80 4.12
C THR A 58 -14.15 -2.88 4.27
N GLN A 59 -14.87 -2.99 5.39
CA GLN A 59 -16.07 -2.17 5.63
C GLN A 59 -15.73 -0.68 5.78
N LEU A 60 -14.60 -0.36 6.42
CA LEU A 60 -14.13 1.02 6.53
C LEU A 60 -13.74 1.57 5.14
N LYS A 61 -13.04 0.79 4.32
CA LYS A 61 -12.68 1.19 2.94
C LYS A 61 -13.92 1.50 2.11
N LEU A 62 -14.93 0.63 2.14
CA LEU A 62 -16.20 0.85 1.44
C LEU A 62 -16.92 2.12 1.89
N LYS A 63 -16.94 2.37 3.20
CA LYS A 63 -17.50 3.61 3.76
C LYS A 63 -16.76 4.83 3.24
N LEU A 64 -15.43 4.83 3.31
CA LEU A 64 -14.62 5.99 2.90
C LEU A 64 -14.71 6.25 1.39
N VAL A 65 -14.73 5.21 0.55
CA VAL A 65 -14.96 5.37 -0.90
C VAL A 65 -16.33 5.98 -1.17
N ARG A 66 -17.37 5.54 -0.43
CA ARG A 66 -18.71 6.15 -0.53
C ARG A 66 -18.69 7.61 -0.11
N ASP A 67 -18.06 7.93 1.01
CA ASP A 67 -17.97 9.30 1.53
C ASP A 67 -17.27 10.22 0.50
N LEU A 68 -16.18 9.76 -0.14
CA LEU A 68 -15.50 10.48 -1.21
C LEU A 68 -16.35 10.69 -2.47
N ASN A 69 -17.15 9.68 -2.85
CA ASN A 69 -18.04 9.77 -4.02
C ASN A 69 -19.20 10.75 -3.83
N LEU A 70 -19.52 11.12 -2.59
CA LEU A 70 -20.57 12.09 -2.28
C LEU A 70 -20.07 13.54 -2.31
N ILE A 71 -18.77 13.77 -2.44
CA ILE A 71 -18.17 15.11 -2.52
C ILE A 71 -18.34 15.63 -3.94
N ASP A 72 -19.34 16.49 -4.15
CA ASP A 72 -19.58 17.16 -5.43
C ASP A 72 -18.70 18.41 -5.56
N LEU A 73 -17.66 18.33 -6.38
CA LEU A 73 -16.73 19.44 -6.61
C LEU A 73 -17.10 20.33 -7.80
N ASP A 74 -18.31 20.22 -8.35
CA ASP A 74 -18.76 21.11 -9.43
C ASP A 74 -19.29 22.45 -8.88
N ASN A 75 -19.76 22.49 -7.62
CA ASN A 75 -20.12 23.72 -6.90
C ASN A 75 -19.51 23.71 -5.49
N VAL A 76 -18.21 23.98 -5.38
CA VAL A 76 -17.48 23.89 -4.11
C VAL A 76 -17.91 24.97 -3.12
N THR A 77 -18.41 24.54 -1.97
CA THR A 77 -18.61 25.40 -0.79
C THR A 77 -17.74 24.93 0.38
N PHE A 78 -17.83 25.62 1.52
CA PHE A 78 -17.20 25.16 2.76
C PHE A 78 -17.70 23.77 3.20
N TYR A 79 -18.88 23.34 2.78
CA TYR A 79 -19.43 22.04 3.12
C TYR A 79 -18.61 20.91 2.49
N GLU A 80 -18.41 20.94 1.17
CA GLU A 80 -17.60 19.96 0.42
C GLU A 80 -16.16 19.92 0.92
N VAL A 81 -15.58 21.09 1.19
CA VAL A 81 -14.23 21.19 1.76
C VAL A 81 -14.14 20.50 3.11
N ASN A 82 -15.14 20.69 3.99
CA ASN A 82 -15.16 20.04 5.29
C ASN A 82 -15.33 18.53 5.18
N GLN A 83 -16.15 18.05 4.24
CA GLN A 83 -16.29 16.62 3.95
C GLN A 83 -14.96 16.02 3.48
N LEU A 84 -14.28 16.66 2.53
CA LEU A 84 -12.97 16.24 2.04
C LEU A 84 -11.96 16.17 3.19
N VAL A 85 -11.84 17.24 3.97
CA VAL A 85 -10.93 17.28 5.13
C VAL A 85 -11.21 16.15 6.13
N ALA A 86 -12.48 15.80 6.34
CA ALA A 86 -12.86 14.71 7.22
C ALA A 86 -12.45 13.34 6.63
N ALA A 87 -12.77 13.08 5.36
CA ALA A 87 -12.41 11.84 4.66
C ALA A 87 -10.88 11.66 4.62
N THR A 88 -10.14 12.69 4.20
CA THR A 88 -8.68 12.72 4.17
C THR A 88 -8.05 12.35 5.51
N ARG A 89 -8.62 12.80 6.63
CA ARG A 89 -8.09 12.45 7.95
C ARG A 89 -8.27 10.98 8.29
N GLU A 90 -9.43 10.42 7.98
CA GLU A 90 -9.68 8.99 8.22
C GLU A 90 -8.79 8.12 7.34
N ILE A 91 -8.59 8.51 6.08
CA ILE A 91 -7.68 7.82 5.16
C ILE A 91 -6.23 7.92 5.65
N ASN A 92 -5.80 9.10 6.12
CA ASN A 92 -4.48 9.24 6.71
C ASN A 92 -4.29 8.31 7.94
N LYS A 93 -5.32 8.10 8.76
CA LYS A 93 -5.25 7.13 9.87
C LYS A 93 -5.11 5.70 9.38
N VAL A 94 -5.80 5.32 8.30
CA VAL A 94 -5.64 4.00 7.67
C VAL A 94 -4.19 3.82 7.23
N ILE A 95 -3.65 4.79 6.48
CA ILE A 95 -2.25 4.77 6.02
C ILE A 95 -1.27 4.68 7.20
N ASP A 96 -1.45 5.52 8.23
CA ASP A 96 -0.61 5.48 9.43
C ASP A 96 -0.69 4.12 10.15
N SER A 97 -1.87 3.49 10.17
CA SER A 97 -2.04 2.15 10.74
C SER A 97 -1.26 1.10 9.95
N GLU A 98 -1.35 1.11 8.61
CA GLU A 98 -0.61 0.16 7.77
C GLU A 98 0.90 0.35 7.89
N VAL A 99 1.38 1.60 7.84
CA VAL A 99 2.79 1.93 8.06
C VAL A 99 3.26 1.44 9.44
N THR A 100 2.43 1.60 10.47
CA THR A 100 2.73 1.12 11.82
C THR A 100 2.79 -0.41 11.87
N LYS A 101 1.83 -1.11 11.24
CA LYS A 101 1.84 -2.57 11.16
C LYS A 101 3.14 -3.07 10.53
N ILE A 102 3.52 -2.51 9.38
CA ILE A 102 4.76 -2.84 8.67
C ILE A 102 6.00 -2.51 9.52
N SER A 103 5.98 -1.39 10.25
CA SER A 103 7.11 -0.96 11.09
C SER A 103 7.25 -1.77 12.38
N SER A 104 6.16 -2.33 12.88
CA SER A 104 6.12 -3.14 14.11
C SER A 104 6.64 -4.56 13.95
N ILE A 105 6.97 -4.96 12.71
CA ILE A 105 7.51 -6.29 12.43
C ILE A 105 8.92 -6.36 13.01
N GLY A 106 9.00 -6.93 14.21
CA GLY A 106 10.24 -7.39 14.80
C GLY A 106 10.71 -8.66 14.12
N THR A 107 12.02 -8.93 14.20
CA THR A 107 12.71 -10.13 13.73
C THR A 107 12.33 -11.40 14.52
N ASN A 108 11.11 -11.47 15.05
CA ASN A 108 10.61 -12.63 15.77
C ASN A 108 10.57 -13.79 14.76
N GLY A 109 11.46 -14.77 14.97
CA GLY A 109 11.90 -15.80 14.00
C GLY A 109 10.85 -16.81 13.54
N ILE A 110 9.64 -16.35 13.24
CA ILE A 110 8.55 -17.10 12.62
C ILE A 110 8.76 -17.16 11.11
N LEU A 111 9.32 -16.10 10.51
CA LEU A 111 9.56 -16.03 9.07
C LEU A 111 11.03 -16.34 8.73
N PRO A 112 11.31 -16.98 7.58
CA PRO A 112 12.68 -17.16 7.10
C PRO A 112 13.42 -15.83 6.90
N PRO A 113 14.76 -15.81 7.05
CA PRO A 113 15.57 -14.58 6.94
C PRO A 113 15.36 -13.80 5.65
N PHE A 114 15.23 -14.47 4.50
CA PHE A 114 15.05 -13.80 3.21
C PHE A 114 13.71 -13.06 3.09
N LEU A 115 12.63 -13.56 3.72
CA LEU A 115 11.36 -12.83 3.79
C LEU A 115 11.44 -11.65 4.75
N VAL A 116 12.15 -11.83 5.88
CA VAL A 116 12.41 -10.72 6.82
C VAL A 116 13.19 -9.60 6.12
N GLU A 117 14.24 -9.93 5.38
CA GLU A 117 15.01 -8.95 4.60
C GLU A 117 14.12 -8.22 3.58
N LYS A 118 13.26 -8.95 2.87
CA LYS A 118 12.30 -8.35 1.93
C LYS A 118 11.36 -7.35 2.59
N ILE A 119 10.79 -7.73 3.73
CA ILE A 119 9.93 -6.85 4.54
C ILE A 119 10.69 -5.62 5.00
N LEU A 120 11.91 -5.78 5.52
CA LEU A 120 12.74 -4.67 5.99
C LEU A 120 13.09 -3.71 4.83
N ASN A 121 13.39 -4.23 3.64
CA ASN A 121 13.66 -3.42 2.47
C ASN A 121 12.42 -2.62 2.04
N ALA A 122 11.24 -3.26 1.98
CA ALA A 122 9.98 -2.58 1.68
C ALA A 122 9.66 -1.49 2.72
N ARG A 123 9.83 -1.81 4.02
CA ARG A 123 9.67 -0.85 5.12
C ARG A 123 10.60 0.35 4.97
N ASN A 124 11.88 0.12 4.74
CA ASN A 124 12.87 1.19 4.64
C ASN A 124 12.61 2.10 3.44
N LYS A 125 12.22 1.51 2.29
CA LYS A 125 11.83 2.25 1.08
C LYS A 125 10.60 3.12 1.36
N LEU A 126 9.55 2.53 1.93
CA LEU A 126 8.32 3.24 2.29
C LEU A 126 8.59 4.37 3.28
N GLN A 127 9.33 4.10 4.35
CA GLN A 127 9.66 5.10 5.37
C GLN A 127 10.42 6.28 4.76
N LYS A 128 11.43 6.03 3.92
CA LYS A 128 12.20 7.07 3.24
C LYS A 128 11.33 7.93 2.32
N SER A 129 10.42 7.31 1.56
CA SER A 129 9.47 8.03 0.72
C SER A 129 8.55 8.94 1.55
N LEU A 130 7.96 8.39 2.62
CA LEU A 130 7.04 9.14 3.47
C LEU A 130 7.71 10.25 4.30
N GLU A 131 8.97 10.10 4.70
CA GLU A 131 9.74 11.15 5.39
C GLU A 131 10.03 12.36 4.49
N SER A 132 10.06 12.18 3.17
CA SER A 132 10.25 13.25 2.20
C SER A 132 8.97 14.04 1.87
N ALA A 133 7.81 13.52 2.27
CA ALA A 133 6.50 14.12 2.00
C ALA A 133 6.31 15.42 2.79
N LYS A 134 6.02 16.52 2.09
CA LYS A 134 5.81 17.85 2.71
C LYS A 134 4.33 18.14 2.99
N SER A 135 3.43 17.37 2.37
CA SER A 135 1.98 17.50 2.47
C SER A 135 1.29 16.13 2.52
N LEU A 136 0.00 16.11 2.86
CA LEU A 136 -0.78 14.86 2.76
C LEU A 136 -0.93 14.40 1.32
N TYR A 137 -1.04 15.33 0.37
CA TYR A 137 -1.03 14.99 -1.06
C TYR A 137 0.25 14.21 -1.45
N ASP A 138 1.42 14.72 -1.07
CA ASP A 138 2.69 14.04 -1.34
C ASP A 138 2.72 12.68 -0.64
N LYS A 139 2.32 12.64 0.62
CA LYS A 139 2.29 11.41 1.43
C LYS A 139 1.42 10.33 0.77
N PHE A 140 0.24 10.70 0.30
CA PHE A 140 -0.68 9.76 -0.35
C PHE A 140 -0.17 9.33 -1.72
N SER A 141 0.40 10.24 -2.49
CA SER A 141 1.05 9.92 -3.77
C SER A 141 2.19 8.92 -3.59
N GLU A 142 3.06 9.15 -2.61
CA GLU A 142 4.18 8.27 -2.27
C GLU A 142 3.71 6.91 -1.73
N PHE A 143 2.67 6.91 -0.89
CA PHE A 143 2.06 5.67 -0.39
C PHE A 143 1.45 4.86 -1.54
N LEU A 144 0.69 5.51 -2.44
CA LEU A 144 0.09 4.88 -3.61
C LEU A 144 1.16 4.32 -4.55
N ALA A 145 2.28 5.03 -4.74
CA ALA A 145 3.40 4.54 -5.55
C ALA A 145 4.07 3.28 -4.97
N SER A 146 3.96 3.07 -3.65
CA SER A 146 4.50 1.91 -2.93
C SER A 146 3.45 0.84 -2.60
N ILE A 147 2.24 0.95 -3.16
CA ILE A 147 1.08 0.16 -2.69
C ILE A 147 1.23 -1.34 -2.95
N ASP A 148 1.90 -1.71 -4.04
CA ASP A 148 2.14 -3.11 -4.39
C ASP A 148 3.10 -3.77 -3.40
N GLU A 149 4.19 -3.09 -3.02
CA GLU A 149 5.10 -3.58 -1.98
C GLU A 149 4.41 -3.64 -0.61
N VAL A 150 3.56 -2.65 -0.28
CA VAL A 150 2.75 -2.68 0.94
C VAL A 150 1.84 -3.91 0.96
N ASN A 151 1.11 -4.15 -0.14
CA ASN A 151 0.21 -5.29 -0.27
C ASN A 151 0.94 -6.62 -0.15
N GLU A 152 2.13 -6.74 -0.72
CA GLU A 152 2.94 -7.94 -0.62
C GLU A 152 3.35 -8.23 0.84
N VAL A 153 3.78 -7.19 1.57
CA VAL A 153 4.12 -7.32 3.00
C VAL A 153 2.90 -7.71 3.81
N LEU A 154 1.75 -7.08 3.57
CA LEU A 154 0.50 -7.43 4.26
C LEU A 154 0.08 -8.89 4.00
N ASP A 155 0.24 -9.37 2.77
CA ASP A 155 -0.05 -10.76 2.42
C ASP A 155 0.88 -11.73 3.19
N ILE A 156 2.18 -11.46 3.22
CA ILE A 156 3.16 -12.23 4.02
C ILE A 156 2.76 -12.27 5.50
N LEU A 157 2.40 -11.12 6.06
CA LEU A 157 2.01 -11.02 7.47
C LEU A 157 0.75 -11.81 7.78
N SER A 158 -0.26 -11.74 6.90
CA SER A 158 -1.51 -12.47 7.07
C SER A 158 -1.32 -13.99 7.02
N LYS A 159 -0.28 -14.46 6.33
CA LYS A 159 0.03 -15.89 6.12
C LYS A 159 1.23 -16.39 6.92
N LYS A 160 1.74 -15.62 7.89
CA LYS A 160 3.04 -15.88 8.55
C LYS A 160 3.22 -17.32 9.07
N GLU A 161 2.18 -17.92 9.63
CA GLU A 161 2.23 -19.28 10.19
C GLU A 161 2.24 -20.34 9.08
N ALA A 162 1.35 -20.20 8.09
CA ALA A 162 1.32 -21.07 6.92
C ALA A 162 2.64 -21.00 6.13
N LEU A 163 3.24 -19.82 6.03
CA LEU A 163 4.55 -19.63 5.41
C LEU A 163 5.66 -20.33 6.20
N ARG A 164 5.67 -20.22 7.53
CA ARG A 164 6.63 -20.94 8.36
C ARG A 164 6.57 -22.45 8.08
N ASP A 165 5.36 -23.01 8.07
CA ASP A 165 5.15 -24.45 7.90
C ASP A 165 5.51 -24.89 6.47
N LEU A 166 5.16 -24.08 5.46
CA LEU A 166 5.57 -24.26 4.07
C LEU A 166 7.10 -24.35 3.94
N PHE A 167 7.84 -23.41 4.54
CA PHE A 167 9.29 -23.41 4.42
C PHE A 167 9.95 -24.54 5.24
N GLY A 168 9.32 -24.98 6.33
CA GLY A 168 9.74 -26.21 7.01
C GLY A 168 9.66 -27.44 6.07
N LEU A 169 8.58 -27.54 5.29
CA LEU A 169 8.41 -28.61 4.30
C LEU A 169 9.39 -28.47 3.13
N ILE A 170 9.56 -27.27 2.58
CA ILE A 170 10.46 -27.02 1.45
C ILE A 170 11.92 -27.30 1.84
N GLU A 171 12.39 -26.83 3.00
CA GLU A 171 13.77 -27.08 3.44
C GLU A 171 14.04 -28.57 3.65
N SER A 172 13.07 -29.28 4.24
CA SER A 172 13.15 -30.74 4.44
C SER A 172 13.26 -31.52 3.12
N ASN A 173 12.73 -30.98 2.02
CA ASN A 173 12.74 -31.59 0.70
C ASN A 173 13.66 -30.88 -0.31
N SER A 174 14.50 -29.96 0.16
CA SER A 174 15.24 -29.02 -0.69
C SER A 174 16.10 -29.70 -1.76
N GLN A 175 16.80 -30.77 -1.40
CA GLN A 175 17.64 -31.54 -2.33
C GLN A 175 16.82 -32.16 -3.47
N GLN A 176 15.66 -32.73 -3.15
CA GLN A 176 14.77 -33.33 -4.15
C GLN A 176 14.19 -32.26 -5.06
N ILE A 177 13.72 -31.14 -4.51
CA ILE A 177 13.16 -30.02 -5.29
C ILE A 177 14.21 -29.50 -6.29
N ILE A 178 15.44 -29.23 -5.81
CA ILE A 178 16.53 -28.72 -6.66
C ILE A 178 16.93 -29.76 -7.71
N SER A 179 17.02 -31.04 -7.35
CA SER A 179 17.37 -32.12 -8.28
C SER A 179 16.33 -32.27 -9.39
N THR A 180 15.04 -32.31 -9.04
CA THR A 180 13.95 -32.38 -10.01
C THR A 180 13.96 -31.15 -10.92
N LEU A 181 14.08 -29.95 -10.36
CA LEU A 181 14.11 -28.73 -11.15
C LEU A 181 15.32 -28.67 -12.10
N SER A 182 16.48 -29.17 -11.67
CA SER A 182 17.68 -29.23 -12.51
C SER A 182 17.57 -30.26 -13.63
N LYS A 183 16.83 -31.36 -13.41
CA LYS A 183 16.64 -32.44 -14.39
C LYS A 183 15.54 -32.12 -15.39
N ASP A 184 14.41 -31.65 -14.89
CA ASP A 184 13.16 -31.52 -15.65
C ASP A 184 12.89 -30.07 -16.08
N SER A 185 13.76 -29.12 -15.68
CA SER A 185 13.68 -27.67 -15.96
C SER A 185 12.45 -26.93 -15.42
N CYS A 186 11.41 -27.66 -15.03
CA CYS A 186 10.18 -27.17 -14.43
C CYS A 186 9.69 -28.12 -13.34
N ILE A 187 9.06 -27.58 -12.31
CA ILE A 187 8.39 -28.34 -11.26
C ILE A 187 6.98 -27.78 -11.06
N SER A 188 5.97 -28.65 -10.99
CA SER A 188 4.62 -28.23 -10.63
C SER A 188 4.54 -28.00 -9.13
N VAL A 189 3.92 -26.89 -8.71
CA VAL A 189 3.76 -26.58 -7.28
C VAL A 189 2.79 -27.53 -6.61
N SER A 190 1.75 -27.95 -7.34
CA SER A 190 0.78 -28.95 -6.89
C SER A 190 1.42 -30.32 -6.63
N ASP A 191 2.40 -30.71 -7.44
CA ASP A 191 3.04 -32.03 -7.34
C ASP A 191 3.94 -32.13 -6.10
N MET A 192 4.31 -30.98 -5.53
CA MET A 192 4.97 -30.89 -4.22
C MET A 192 3.98 -30.88 -3.04
N GLY A 193 2.67 -31.00 -3.30
CA GLY A 193 1.62 -30.87 -2.29
C GLY A 193 1.43 -29.45 -1.77
N ILE A 194 1.88 -28.44 -2.53
CA ILE A 194 1.79 -27.03 -2.16
C ILE A 194 0.63 -26.39 -2.93
N ASP A 195 -0.22 -25.64 -2.22
CA ASP A 195 -1.29 -24.86 -2.84
C ASP A 195 -0.71 -23.78 -3.78
N GLU A 196 -1.28 -23.64 -4.98
CA GLU A 196 -0.77 -22.74 -6.01
C GLU A 196 -0.69 -21.27 -5.56
N SER A 197 -1.52 -20.84 -4.60
CA SER A 197 -1.45 -19.50 -4.00
C SER A 197 -0.12 -19.23 -3.30
N PHE A 198 0.63 -20.27 -2.92
CA PHE A 198 1.97 -20.14 -2.34
C PHE A 198 3.11 -20.17 -3.36
N SER A 199 2.82 -20.34 -4.66
CA SER A 199 3.85 -20.36 -5.72
C SER A 199 4.82 -19.17 -5.66
N PRO A 200 4.39 -17.92 -5.42
CA PRO A 200 5.31 -16.78 -5.33
C PRO A 200 6.38 -16.94 -4.23
N TYR A 201 6.03 -17.59 -3.13
CA TYR A 201 6.93 -17.81 -1.99
C TYR A 201 7.92 -18.93 -2.24
N VAL A 202 7.51 -19.97 -2.98
CA VAL A 202 8.43 -21.00 -3.47
C VAL A 202 9.46 -20.39 -4.43
N ILE A 203 9.02 -19.48 -5.30
CA ILE A 203 9.91 -18.71 -6.19
C ILE A 203 10.92 -17.90 -5.37
N TYR A 204 10.47 -17.16 -4.34
CA TYR A 204 11.39 -16.41 -3.48
C TYR A 204 12.41 -17.31 -2.79
N TRP A 205 12.00 -18.48 -2.32
CA TRP A 205 12.93 -19.44 -1.74
C TRP A 205 13.96 -19.92 -2.75
N LEU A 206 13.56 -20.34 -3.96
CA LEU A 206 14.48 -20.78 -5.02
C LEU A 206 15.47 -19.68 -5.41
N GLN A 207 14.98 -18.44 -5.55
CA GLN A 207 15.82 -17.27 -5.82
C GLN A 207 16.81 -17.00 -4.69
N SER A 208 16.40 -17.18 -3.43
CA SER A 208 17.30 -17.06 -2.27
C SER A 208 18.40 -18.13 -2.25
N LYS A 209 18.20 -19.27 -2.94
CA LYS A 209 19.23 -20.30 -3.17
C LYS A 209 20.07 -20.06 -4.42
N GLY A 210 19.88 -18.91 -5.10
CA GLY A 210 20.64 -18.53 -6.30
C GLY A 210 20.09 -19.10 -7.61
N LEU A 211 18.87 -19.66 -7.62
CA LEU A 211 18.24 -20.18 -8.83
C LEU A 211 17.41 -19.10 -9.51
N ASN A 212 17.64 -18.89 -10.81
CA ASN A 212 16.81 -18.02 -11.62
C ASN A 212 15.57 -18.77 -12.11
N VAL A 213 14.41 -18.45 -11.55
CA VAL A 213 13.15 -19.14 -11.83
C VAL A 213 12.02 -18.18 -12.12
N ARG A 214 11.05 -18.65 -12.90
CA ARG A 214 9.82 -17.93 -13.25
C ARG A 214 8.60 -18.84 -13.17
N LYS A 215 7.44 -18.25 -12.90
CA LYS A 215 6.15 -18.94 -12.97
C LYS A 215 5.74 -19.14 -14.43
N VAL A 216 5.40 -20.37 -14.82
CA VAL A 216 4.79 -20.72 -16.10
C VAL A 216 3.53 -21.54 -15.81
N LYS A 217 2.36 -20.90 -15.92
CA LYS A 217 1.07 -21.48 -15.51
C LYS A 217 1.12 -21.96 -14.05
N SER A 218 0.89 -23.24 -13.79
CA SER A 218 0.93 -23.89 -12.46
C SER A 218 2.33 -24.40 -12.07
N SER A 219 3.35 -24.18 -12.91
CA SER A 219 4.70 -24.67 -12.69
C SER A 219 5.70 -23.53 -12.44
N ILE A 220 6.79 -23.87 -11.77
CA ILE A 220 7.97 -23.02 -11.61
C ILE A 220 9.08 -23.60 -12.48
N CYS A 221 9.60 -22.80 -13.40
CA CYS A 221 10.61 -23.22 -14.36
C CYS A 221 11.89 -22.40 -14.21
N LEU A 222 13.02 -23.00 -14.56
CA LEU A 222 14.28 -22.28 -14.76
C LEU A 222 14.10 -21.25 -15.89
N SER A 223 14.65 -20.06 -15.68
CA SER A 223 14.58 -18.92 -16.62
C SER A 223 15.71 -18.95 -17.63
#